data_AF-A0A7T8KIC6-F1
#
_entry.id   AF-A0A7T8KIC6-F1
#
_cell.length_a   1.000
_cell.length_b   1.000
_cell.length_c   1.000
_cell.angle_alpha   90.00
_cell.angle_beta   90.00
_cell.angle_gamma   90.00
#
_symmetry.space_group_name_H-M   'P 1'
#
loop_
_entity.id
_entity.type
_entity.pdbx_description
1 polymer ?
#
loop_
_entity_poly.entity_id
_entity_poly.type
_entity_poly.pdbx_seq_one_letter_code
_entity_poly.pdbx_strand_id
1 'polypeptide(L)' 'LLTEDLGLQNLLSVLVPHQLSEANKTQRVKCCQDLLKLFQDHKEDFLGYHLLVQDKSWFYWDSVE' A
#
# COMPACT_ATOMS: atom_id res chain seq x y z
N LEU A 1 0.28 -23.74 6.42
CA LEU A 1 0.76 -23.20 5.13
C LEU A 1 1.58 -21.97 5.46
N LEU A 2 2.90 -22.04 5.29
CA LEU A 2 3.78 -20.90 5.56
C LEU A 2 3.62 -19.92 4.39
N THR A 3 3.76 -18.62 4.67
CA THR A 3 3.57 -17.55 3.67
C THR A 3 4.49 -17.69 2.45
N GLU A 4 5.66 -18.31 2.66
CA GLU A 4 6.66 -18.62 1.64
C GLU A 4 6.16 -19.65 0.61
N ASP A 5 5.38 -20.64 1.04
CA ASP A 5 4.79 -21.67 0.16
C ASP A 5 3.78 -21.07 -0.83
N LEU A 6 3.22 -19.91 -0.49
CA LEU A 6 2.24 -19.19 -1.31
C LEU A 6 2.88 -18.10 -2.18
N GLY A 7 4.21 -17.92 -2.12
CA GLY A 7 4.92 -16.85 -2.83
C GLY A 7 4.52 -15.45 -2.36
N LEU A 8 4.11 -15.31 -1.09
CA LEU A 8 3.69 -14.06 -0.48
C LEU A 8 4.74 -13.58 0.53
N GLN A 9 4.84 -12.28 0.69
CA GLN A 9 5.64 -11.63 1.73
C GLN A 9 4.74 -10.71 2.57
N ASN A 10 5.07 -10.55 3.84
CA ASN A 10 4.41 -9.58 4.70
C ASN A 10 5.10 -8.21 4.52
N LEU A 11 4.34 -7.22 4.08
CA LEU A 11 4.79 -5.84 3.92
C LEU A 11 3.77 -4.92 4.60
N LEU A 12 4.22 -4.17 5.61
CA LEU A 12 3.38 -3.22 6.36
C LEU A 12 2.07 -3.87 6.89
N SER A 13 2.17 -5.06 7.47
CA SER A 13 1.04 -5.83 8.02
C SER A 13 0.06 -6.39 6.97
N VAL A 14 0.40 -6.33 5.68
CA VAL A 14 -0.39 -6.87 4.57
C VAL A 14 0.40 -7.95 3.82
N LEU A 15 -0.24 -9.03 3.43
CA LEU A 15 0.36 -10.03 2.55
C LEU A 15 0.32 -9.53 1.10
N VAL A 16 1.48 -9.39 0.49
CA VAL A 16 1.65 -9.00 -0.92
C VAL A 16 2.43 -10.07 -1.67
N PRO A 17 2.28 -10.19 -2.99
CA PRO A 17 3.13 -11.08 -3.77
C PRO A 17 4.61 -10.77 -3.55
N HIS A 18 5.42 -11.80 -3.32
CA HIS A 18 6.87 -11.67 -3.22
C HIS A 18 7.46 -11.16 -4.54
N GLN A 19 6.88 -11.58 -5.67
CA GLN A 19 7.15 -11.01 -6.99
C GLN A 19 5.86 -10.44 -7.58
N LEU A 20 5.87 -9.15 -7.89
CA LEU A 20 4.78 -8.52 -8.63
C LEU A 20 4.83 -8.95 -10.10
N SER A 21 3.66 -9.23 -10.68
CA SER A 21 3.54 -9.38 -12.13
C SER A 21 3.88 -8.08 -12.85
N GLU A 22 4.30 -8.15 -14.11
CA GLU A 22 4.56 -6.95 -14.93
C GLU A 22 3.30 -6.06 -15.07
N ALA A 23 2.11 -6.66 -15.09
CA ALA A 23 0.85 -5.93 -15.07
C ALA A 23 0.70 -5.10 -13.77
N ASN A 24 0.95 -5.71 -12.61
CA ASN A 24 0.90 -5.00 -11.33
C ASN A 24 1.94 -3.88 -11.25
N LYS A 25 3.16 -4.12 -11.74
CA LYS A 25 4.22 -3.10 -11.80
C LYS A 25 3.78 -1.92 -12.68
N THR A 26 3.30 -2.20 -13.88
CA THR A 26 2.84 -1.18 -14.84
C THR A 26 1.70 -0.35 -14.26
N GLN A 27 0.71 -1.00 -13.63
CA GLN A 27 -0.41 -0.31 -12.99
C GLN A 27 0.06 0.61 -11.87
N ARG A 28 0.99 0.16 -11.02
CA ARG A 28 1.56 0.98 -9.93
C ARG A 28 2.30 2.19 -10.48
N VAL A 29 3.15 2.02 -11.50
CA VAL A 29 3.88 3.12 -12.14
C VAL A 29 2.92 4.16 -12.69
N LYS A 30 1.91 3.73 -13.45
CA LYS A 30 0.90 4.63 -14.01
C LYS A 30 0.16 5.41 -12.93
N CYS A 31 -0.33 4.72 -11.88
CA CYS A 31 -1.02 5.36 -10.77
C CYS A 31 -0.13 6.41 -10.07
N CYS A 32 1.15 6.10 -9.83
CA CYS A 32 2.10 7.05 -9.26
C CYS A 32 2.35 8.27 -10.17
N GLN A 33 2.45 8.07 -11.48
CA GLN A 33 2.61 9.16 -12.44
C GLN A 33 1.38 10.09 -12.47
N ASP A 34 0.18 9.50 -12.46
CA ASP A 34 -1.08 10.25 -12.44
C ASP A 34 -1.20 11.08 -11.15
N LEU A 35 -0.87 10.50 -9.99
CA LEU A 35 -0.87 11.21 -8.71
C LEU A 35 0.21 12.30 -8.66
N LEU A 36 1.39 12.05 -9.21
CA LEU A 36 2.46 13.05 -9.27
C LEU A 36 2.03 14.27 -10.11
N LYS A 37 1.34 14.03 -11.23
CA LYS A 37 0.81 15.10 -12.07
C LYS A 37 -0.24 15.93 -11.30
N LEU A 38 -1.20 15.27 -10.66
CA LEU A 38 -2.20 15.94 -9.82
C LEU A 38 -1.57 16.77 -8.70
N PHE A 39 -0.53 16.24 -8.06
CA PHE A 39 0.23 16.95 -7.04
C PHE A 39 0.98 18.17 -7.61
N GLN A 40 1.55 18.08 -8.81
CA GLN A 40 2.24 19.21 -9.45
C GLN A 40 1.25 20.33 -9.80
N ASP A 41 0.05 19.98 -10.26
CA ASP A 41 -0.98 20.94 -10.66
C ASP A 41 -1.66 21.62 -9.44
N HIS A 42 -1.72 20.95 -8.28
CA HIS A 42 -2.45 21.40 -7.09
C HIS A 42 -1.65 21.24 -5.78
N LYS A 43 -0.36 21.61 -5.81
CA LYS A 43 0.62 21.28 -4.77
C LYS A 43 0.23 21.66 -3.34
N GLU A 44 -0.34 22.84 -3.15
CA GLU A 44 -0.68 23.35 -1.81
C GLU A 44 -1.99 22.73 -1.26
N ASP A 45 -2.93 22.40 -2.14
CA ASP A 45 -4.24 21.84 -1.75
C ASP A 45 -4.19 20.32 -1.55
N PHE A 46 -3.40 19.62 -2.37
CA PHE A 46 -3.44 18.16 -2.47
C PHE A 46 -2.97 17.45 -1.20
N LEU A 47 -1.90 17.93 -0.56
CA LEU A 47 -1.35 17.33 0.67
C LEU A 47 -1.81 18.02 1.95
N GLY A 48 -2.32 19.26 1.88
CA GLY A 48 -2.60 20.07 3.05
C GLY A 48 -3.90 19.73 3.78
N TYR A 49 -4.99 19.49 3.04
CA TYR A 49 -6.33 19.44 3.65
C TYR A 49 -7.32 18.43 3.04
N HIS A 50 -7.01 17.82 1.89
CA HIS A 50 -7.98 16.98 1.17
C HIS A 50 -7.68 15.47 1.21
N LEU A 51 -6.50 15.07 1.69
CA LEU A 51 -6.11 13.66 1.73
C LEU A 51 -6.42 13.04 3.09
N LEU A 52 -7.59 12.39 3.20
CA LEU A 52 -7.92 11.51 4.31
C LEU A 52 -7.61 10.06 3.92
N VAL A 53 -6.76 9.39 4.69
CA VAL A 53 -6.40 7.98 4.47
C VAL A 53 -6.75 7.18 5.71
N GLN A 54 -7.34 6.00 5.52
CA GLN A 54 -7.65 5.05 6.58
C GLN A 54 -7.21 3.66 6.14
N ASP A 55 -6.65 2.90 7.09
CA ASP A 55 -6.37 1.48 6.91
C ASP A 55 -6.72 0.71 8.18
N LYS A 56 -6.79 -0.63 8.08
CA LYS A 56 -7.05 -1.53 9.20
C LYS A 56 -5.90 -2.51 9.31
N SER A 57 -5.44 -2.72 10.54
CA SER A 57 -4.47 -3.76 10.85
C SER A 57 -4.97 -4.59 12.02
N TRP A 58 -4.62 -5.87 12.02
CA TRP A 58 -4.88 -6.73 13.17
C TRP A 58 -4.07 -6.23 14.37
N PHE A 59 -4.71 -6.14 15.53
CA PHE A 59 -4.02 -6.01 16.81
C PHE A 59 -4.08 -7.37 17.51
N TYR A 60 -2.94 -7.83 18.02
CA TYR A 60 -2.90 -9.05 18.81
C TYR A 60 -3.27 -8.70 20.25
N TRP A 61 -4.23 -9.44 20.80
CA TRP A 61 -4.56 -9.35 22.22
C TRP A 61 -3.65 -10.31 22.99
N ASP A 62 -2.71 -9.77 23.76
CA ASP A 62 -1.84 -10.56 24.61
C ASP A 62 -2.52 -10.69 25.98
N SER A 63 -3.22 -11.81 26.21
CA SER A 63 -3.82 -12.11 27.51
C SER A 63 -2.74 -12.64 28.44
N VAL A 64 -1.93 -11.73 28.98
CA VAL A 64 -1.07 -12.05 30.13
C VAL A 64 -1.92 -11.87 31.39
N GLU A 65 -2.49 -12.98 31.87
CA GLU A 65 -2.84 -13.18 33.28
C GLU A 65 -1.65 -13.79 34.02
#